data_AF-A0A2T8F6P6-F1
#
_entry.id   AF-A0A2T8F6P6-F1
#
_cell.length_a   1.000
_cell.length_b   1.000
_cell.length_c   1.000
_cell.angle_alpha   90.00
_cell.angle_beta   90.00
_cell.angle_gamma   90.00
#
_symmetry.space_group_name_H-M   'P 1'
#
loop_
_entity.id
_entity.type
_entity.pdbx_description
1 polymer ?
#
loop_
_entity_poly.entity_id
_entity_poly.type
_entity_poly.pdbx_seq_one_letter_code
_entity_poly.pdbx_strand_id
1 'polypeptide(L)'
;MRLTTAAALVLATAPVLVQAPAGAAAPTCFGQKATIVGNAKANEIHGTPRRDVIAAGAGNDVIRGLDGDDLICGGEGADRISGGGGNDQLAGDLDAYAADSLGRFHKTGDILLAGSGDDVLHPGYDARPTTGGIVAEPDRVSYVDAPAPAYVDLRLGLATVQADGNDQIVVTAGTALGFVGTPYNDVIHGTWKDDRLWGMGGDDQVFGHDGDDRIQTDGDGSAGADLVDGGAGADSIRSAAGYDTIAGGSGADSIASTSVNRLAITGGRGRDVVSLPVPAEAGFKVIGGSAPDRLVLNPYPDPAFTPTVRIDQKKGVTSISRLQAVTFTGKFQNFTEVSLPSRTKTIYKGSNKGDIVTASPDTAAVIKGRAGADVLTGSNLKDTLVGGKGFDIGLGKNGKDRCFKIEKRHSC
;
A
#
# COMPACT_ATOMS: atom_id res chain seq x y z
N MET A 1 -87.34 48.27 42.87
CA MET A 1 -87.43 47.01 43.63
C MET A 1 -86.54 45.98 42.92
N ARG A 2 -85.69 45.30 43.68
CA ARG A 2 -84.60 44.41 43.24
C ARG A 2 -85.05 43.30 42.28
N LEU A 3 -84.17 42.86 41.38
CA LEU A 3 -83.73 41.45 41.27
C LEU A 3 -82.51 41.34 40.33
N THR A 4 -81.37 41.02 40.93
CA THR A 4 -80.11 40.62 40.31
C THR A 4 -80.17 39.14 39.91
N THR A 5 -79.80 38.81 38.67
CA THR A 5 -79.52 37.43 38.24
C THR A 5 -78.03 37.27 37.98
N ALA A 6 -77.40 36.39 38.76
CA ALA A 6 -75.99 36.02 38.62
C ALA A 6 -75.87 34.89 37.58
N ALA A 7 -75.04 35.10 36.56
CA ALA A 7 -74.64 34.04 35.62
C ALA A 7 -73.35 33.40 36.11
N ALA A 8 -73.40 32.11 36.45
CA ALA A 8 -72.25 31.31 36.85
C ALA A 8 -71.41 30.96 35.61
N LEU A 9 -70.15 31.40 35.60
CA LEU A 9 -69.16 31.03 34.60
C LEU A 9 -68.62 29.62 34.92
N VAL A 10 -69.04 28.62 34.15
CA VAL A 10 -68.48 27.27 34.23
C VAL A 10 -67.15 27.26 33.47
N LEU A 11 -66.03 27.26 34.20
CA LEU A 11 -64.71 26.96 33.63
C LEU A 11 -64.66 25.47 33.27
N ALA A 12 -64.78 25.15 31.98
CA ALA A 12 -64.44 23.83 31.46
C ALA A 12 -62.91 23.71 31.37
N THR A 13 -62.31 22.90 32.25
CA THR A 13 -60.91 22.51 32.14
C THR A 13 -60.75 21.55 30.96
N ALA A 14 -60.16 22.02 29.86
CA ALA A 14 -59.74 21.15 28.77
C ALA A 14 -58.60 20.23 29.26
N PRO A 15 -58.65 18.90 29.03
CA PRO A 15 -57.54 18.03 29.37
C PRO A 15 -56.35 18.37 28.46
N VAL A 16 -55.21 18.66 29.08
CA VAL A 16 -53.92 18.73 28.38
C VAL A 16 -53.58 17.31 27.95
N LEU A 17 -53.70 17.02 26.65
CA LEU A 17 -53.14 15.82 26.05
C LEU A 17 -51.62 15.93 26.13
N VAL A 18 -51.03 15.20 27.08
CA VAL A 18 -49.58 14.96 27.10
C VAL A 18 -49.28 14.10 25.88
N GLN A 19 -48.76 14.70 24.81
CA GLN A 19 -48.17 13.94 23.71
C GLN A 19 -47.02 13.13 24.29
N ALA A 20 -47.10 11.80 24.19
CA ALA A 20 -45.96 10.94 24.44
C ALA A 20 -44.79 11.41 23.55
N PRO A 21 -43.55 11.38 24.03
CA PRO A 21 -42.41 11.68 23.17
C PRO A 21 -42.50 10.76 21.96
N ALA A 22 -42.42 11.34 20.76
CA ALA A 22 -42.35 10.57 19.53
C ALA A 22 -41.24 9.54 19.69
N GLY A 23 -41.60 8.26 19.77
CA GLY A 23 -40.61 7.19 19.82
C GLY A 23 -39.70 7.32 18.61
N ALA A 24 -38.38 7.32 18.83
CA ALA A 24 -37.42 7.35 17.74
C ALA A 24 -37.80 6.28 16.71
N ALA A 25 -37.81 6.66 15.42
CA ALA A 25 -38.10 5.72 14.35
C ALA A 25 -37.17 4.51 14.49
N ALA A 26 -37.71 3.31 14.29
CA ALA A 26 -36.90 2.10 14.35
C ALA A 26 -35.76 2.20 13.34
N PRO A 27 -34.51 1.87 13.72
CA PRO A 27 -33.39 1.89 12.79
C PRO A 27 -33.67 1.03 11.54
N THR A 28 -33.15 1.50 10.40
CA THR A 28 -33.34 0.86 9.11
C THR A 28 -32.00 0.68 8.43
N CYS A 29 -31.86 -0.37 7.62
CA CYS A 29 -30.74 -0.59 6.72
C CYS A 29 -31.28 -0.84 5.31
N PHE A 30 -30.74 -0.15 4.31
CA PHE A 30 -31.26 -0.13 2.93
C PHE A 30 -32.80 0.08 2.84
N GLY A 31 -33.34 0.92 3.72
CA GLY A 31 -34.79 1.20 3.79
C GLY A 31 -35.66 0.11 4.42
N GLN A 32 -35.07 -1.01 4.86
CA GLN A 32 -35.77 -2.08 5.57
C GLN A 32 -35.61 -1.92 7.08
N LYS A 33 -36.65 -2.28 7.85
CA LYS A 33 -36.59 -2.22 9.32
C LYS A 33 -35.59 -3.25 9.85
N ALA A 34 -34.66 -2.80 10.69
CA ALA A 34 -33.65 -3.67 11.29
C ALA A 34 -34.27 -4.73 12.22
N THR A 35 -33.82 -5.98 12.08
CA THR A 35 -34.09 -7.12 12.97
C THR A 35 -33.10 -7.17 14.11
N ILE A 36 -31.86 -6.71 13.87
CA ILE A 36 -30.77 -6.65 14.85
C ILE A 36 -30.23 -5.22 14.85
N VAL A 37 -30.14 -4.62 16.04
CA VAL A 37 -29.77 -3.21 16.21
C VAL A 37 -28.68 -3.11 17.27
N GLY A 38 -27.56 -2.47 16.93
CA GLY A 38 -26.51 -2.12 17.87
C GLY A 38 -26.80 -0.80 18.60
N ASN A 39 -25.75 -0.08 18.97
CA ASN A 39 -25.86 1.21 19.66
C ASN A 39 -24.72 2.15 19.24
N ALA A 40 -24.50 3.23 19.98
CA ALA A 40 -23.48 4.24 19.65
C ALA A 40 -22.08 3.92 20.24
N LYS A 41 -21.80 2.64 20.51
CA LYS A 41 -20.51 2.14 20.99
C LYS A 41 -20.14 0.93 20.16
N ALA A 42 -18.84 0.60 20.14
CA ALA A 42 -18.34 -0.65 19.59
C ALA A 42 -19.15 -1.87 20.07
N ASN A 43 -19.65 -2.65 19.13
CA ASN A 43 -20.48 -3.82 19.30
C ASN A 43 -19.85 -5.03 18.64
N GLU A 44 -20.18 -6.21 19.17
CA GLU A 44 -19.94 -7.47 18.51
C GLU A 44 -21.32 -8.06 18.18
N ILE A 45 -21.65 -8.11 16.90
CA ILE A 45 -22.97 -8.49 16.38
C ILE A 45 -22.82 -9.75 15.54
N HIS A 46 -23.57 -10.77 15.92
CA HIS A 46 -23.65 -12.04 15.18
C HIS A 46 -25.11 -12.18 14.72
N GLY A 47 -25.30 -12.32 13.41
CA GLY A 47 -26.57 -12.60 12.77
C GLY A 47 -27.00 -14.04 12.98
N THR A 48 -27.87 -14.52 12.11
CA THR A 48 -28.45 -15.85 12.13
C THR A 48 -28.24 -16.54 10.79
N PRO A 49 -28.46 -17.86 10.66
CA PRO A 49 -28.45 -18.53 9.35
C PRO A 49 -29.65 -18.19 8.44
N ARG A 50 -30.30 -17.04 8.64
CA ARG A 50 -31.46 -16.57 7.90
C ARG A 50 -31.24 -15.12 7.57
N ARG A 51 -31.90 -14.65 6.51
CA ARG A 51 -31.96 -13.23 6.17
C ARG A 51 -32.23 -12.32 7.38
N ASP A 52 -31.22 -11.54 7.70
CA ASP A 52 -31.20 -10.52 8.72
C ASP A 52 -31.18 -9.11 8.11
N VAL A 53 -31.60 -8.13 8.93
CA VAL A 53 -31.43 -6.71 8.64
C VAL A 53 -30.72 -6.11 9.84
N ILE A 54 -29.44 -5.82 9.68
CA ILE A 54 -28.55 -5.39 10.76
C ILE A 54 -28.25 -3.90 10.59
N ALA A 55 -28.46 -3.13 11.66
CA ALA A 55 -28.02 -1.74 11.76
C ALA A 55 -27.17 -1.59 13.03
N ALA A 56 -25.84 -1.53 12.89
CA ALA A 56 -24.94 -1.57 14.03
C ALA A 56 -24.87 -0.24 14.78
N GLY A 57 -24.80 0.88 14.05
CA GLY A 57 -25.03 2.20 14.63
C GLY A 57 -23.79 3.06 14.58
N ALA A 58 -23.19 3.37 15.73
CA ALA A 58 -21.95 4.12 15.74
C ALA A 58 -20.93 3.47 16.67
N GLY A 59 -19.65 3.78 16.48
CA GLY A 59 -18.54 3.08 17.10
C GLY A 59 -18.00 2.00 16.17
N ASN A 60 -16.83 1.47 16.51
CA ASN A 60 -16.14 0.49 15.66
C ASN A 60 -16.69 -0.91 15.95
N ASP A 61 -17.55 -1.39 15.08
CA ASP A 61 -18.33 -2.61 15.24
C ASP A 61 -17.68 -3.82 14.56
N VAL A 62 -17.97 -5.01 15.07
CA VAL A 62 -17.61 -6.29 14.44
C VAL A 62 -18.90 -7.03 14.16
N ILE A 63 -19.22 -7.21 12.88
CA ILE A 63 -20.48 -7.74 12.40
C ILE A 63 -20.23 -9.00 11.58
N ARG A 64 -20.99 -10.06 11.85
CA ARG A 64 -21.02 -11.31 11.08
C ARG A 64 -22.46 -11.63 10.72
N GLY A 65 -22.83 -11.63 9.44
CA GLY A 65 -24.16 -12.00 8.95
C GLY A 65 -24.45 -13.49 9.16
N LEU A 66 -23.48 -14.34 8.78
CA LEU A 66 -23.55 -15.81 8.76
C LEU A 66 -24.17 -16.32 7.46
N ASP A 67 -25.24 -17.13 7.48
CA ASP A 67 -25.87 -17.61 6.23
C ASP A 67 -27.16 -16.81 5.97
N GLY A 68 -27.60 -16.72 4.72
CA GLY A 68 -28.83 -16.05 4.30
C GLY A 68 -28.55 -14.72 3.62
N ASP A 69 -29.55 -14.20 2.90
CA ASP A 69 -29.40 -12.96 2.11
C ASP A 69 -29.58 -11.72 3.00
N ASP A 70 -28.50 -11.24 3.60
CA ASP A 70 -28.50 -10.22 4.65
C ASP A 70 -28.44 -8.78 4.12
N LEU A 71 -28.97 -7.85 4.93
CA LEU A 71 -28.77 -6.42 4.76
C LEU A 71 -28.01 -5.88 5.96
N ILE A 72 -26.79 -5.42 5.78
CA ILE A 72 -25.90 -5.03 6.89
C ILE A 72 -25.42 -3.59 6.69
N CYS A 73 -25.69 -2.73 7.66
CA CYS A 73 -25.19 -1.35 7.72
C CYS A 73 -24.34 -1.18 8.98
N GLY A 74 -23.06 -0.86 8.81
CA GLY A 74 -22.10 -0.58 9.89
C GLY A 74 -22.47 0.72 10.60
N GLY A 75 -22.48 1.82 9.86
CA GLY A 75 -22.88 3.12 10.35
C GLY A 75 -21.68 4.03 10.54
N GLU A 76 -21.57 4.76 11.65
CA GLU A 76 -20.39 5.63 11.87
C GLU A 76 -19.32 4.89 12.67
N GLY A 77 -18.19 4.54 12.07
CA GLY A 77 -17.17 3.75 12.73
C GLY A 77 -16.09 3.25 11.79
N ALA A 78 -15.11 2.55 12.33
CA ALA A 78 -14.22 1.71 11.56
C ALA A 78 -14.63 0.26 11.82
N ASP A 79 -15.57 -0.20 11.02
CA ASP A 79 -16.29 -1.44 11.20
C ASP A 79 -15.61 -2.61 10.49
N ARG A 80 -15.89 -3.82 10.98
CA ARG A 80 -15.49 -5.06 10.33
C ARG A 80 -16.74 -5.85 10.04
N ILE A 81 -17.09 -5.94 8.77
CA ILE A 81 -18.35 -6.50 8.29
C ILE A 81 -18.05 -7.75 7.48
N SER A 82 -18.64 -8.87 7.87
CA SER A 82 -18.66 -10.11 7.10
C SER A 82 -20.10 -10.43 6.76
N GLY A 83 -20.42 -10.58 5.47
CA GLY A 83 -21.71 -11.09 5.01
C GLY A 83 -21.85 -12.56 5.38
N GLY A 84 -21.02 -13.39 4.77
CA GLY A 84 -20.94 -14.81 5.07
C GLY A 84 -21.38 -15.64 3.87
N GLY A 85 -22.45 -16.41 3.96
CA GLY A 85 -22.98 -17.14 2.81
C GLY A 85 -24.37 -16.62 2.44
N GLY A 86 -24.64 -16.41 1.16
CA GLY A 86 -25.91 -15.82 0.71
C GLY A 86 -25.65 -14.62 -0.18
N ASN A 87 -26.70 -13.99 -0.68
CA ASN A 87 -26.56 -12.78 -1.50
C ASN A 87 -26.81 -11.55 -0.61
N ASP A 88 -25.73 -11.00 -0.09
CA ASP A 88 -25.71 -9.96 0.93
C ASP A 88 -25.62 -8.55 0.34
N GLN A 89 -26.09 -7.56 1.10
CA GLN A 89 -25.77 -6.15 0.87
C GLN A 89 -25.09 -5.57 2.09
N LEU A 90 -23.86 -5.09 1.92
CA LEU A 90 -23.01 -4.59 3.00
C LEU A 90 -22.75 -3.10 2.79
N ALA A 91 -23.01 -2.26 3.79
CA ALA A 91 -22.64 -0.85 3.82
C ALA A 91 -21.71 -0.57 4.99
N GLY A 92 -20.53 -0.02 4.71
CA GLY A 92 -19.65 0.54 5.74
C GLY A 92 -20.18 1.87 6.30
N ASP A 93 -20.80 2.66 5.41
CA ASP A 93 -21.36 4.00 5.68
C ASP A 93 -20.29 5.08 5.92
N LEU A 94 -20.06 5.52 7.18
CA LEU A 94 -19.15 6.61 7.50
C LEU A 94 -17.98 6.10 8.34
N ASP A 95 -16.77 6.44 7.90
CA ASP A 95 -15.53 6.07 8.57
C ASP A 95 -15.43 6.56 10.03
N ALA A 96 -14.53 5.95 10.81
CA ALA A 96 -14.16 6.48 12.11
C ALA A 96 -13.42 7.82 11.93
N TYR A 97 -13.90 8.86 12.60
CA TYR A 97 -13.34 10.20 12.51
C TYR A 97 -13.03 10.77 13.89
N ALA A 98 -11.75 10.90 14.22
CA ALA A 98 -11.33 11.31 15.55
C ALA A 98 -10.09 12.21 15.51
N ALA A 99 -10.04 13.15 16.47
CA ALA A 99 -8.84 13.94 16.72
C ALA A 99 -7.87 13.18 17.63
N ASP A 100 -6.58 13.21 17.31
CA ASP A 100 -5.54 12.73 18.22
C ASP A 100 -5.29 13.71 19.39
N SER A 101 -4.36 13.38 20.28
CA SER A 101 -4.00 14.21 21.44
C SER A 101 -3.45 15.60 21.07
N LEU A 102 -3.09 15.81 19.81
CA LEU A 102 -2.62 17.08 19.26
C LEU A 102 -3.72 17.84 18.49
N GLY A 103 -4.95 17.32 18.50
CA GLY A 103 -6.09 17.92 17.80
C GLY A 103 -6.09 17.69 16.28
N ARG A 104 -5.28 16.75 15.77
CA ARG A 104 -5.25 16.41 14.34
C ARG A 104 -6.27 15.34 14.05
N PHE A 105 -7.11 15.57 13.06
CA PHE A 105 -8.17 14.65 12.65
C PHE A 105 -7.62 13.53 11.74
N HIS A 106 -7.95 12.30 12.13
CA HIS A 106 -7.67 11.05 11.41
C HIS A 106 -8.98 10.46 10.92
N LYS A 107 -8.88 9.66 9.85
CA LYS A 107 -9.97 8.90 9.28
C LYS A 107 -9.54 7.45 9.10
N THR A 108 -10.38 6.53 9.54
CA THR A 108 -10.18 5.10 9.36
C THR A 108 -11.44 4.46 8.82
N GLY A 109 -11.37 3.98 7.59
CA GLY A 109 -12.47 3.27 6.92
C GLY A 109 -12.67 1.84 7.40
N ASP A 110 -13.65 1.21 6.78
CA ASP A 110 -14.20 -0.08 7.16
C ASP A 110 -13.45 -1.25 6.52
N ILE A 111 -13.75 -2.47 6.97
CA ILE A 111 -13.29 -3.71 6.35
C ILE A 111 -14.51 -4.55 6.01
N LEU A 112 -14.73 -4.79 4.72
CA LEU A 112 -15.85 -5.57 4.20
C LEU A 112 -15.34 -6.89 3.62
N LEU A 113 -15.92 -7.99 4.09
CA LEU A 113 -15.77 -9.33 3.55
C LEU A 113 -17.15 -9.77 3.07
N ALA A 114 -17.29 -9.93 1.75
CA ALA A 114 -18.52 -10.37 1.12
C ALA A 114 -18.89 -11.78 1.64
N GLY A 115 -17.99 -12.73 1.36
CA GLY A 115 -18.21 -14.14 1.61
C GLY A 115 -18.67 -14.81 0.32
N SER A 116 -19.43 -15.90 0.41
CA SER A 116 -19.89 -16.66 -0.75
C SER A 116 -21.29 -16.23 -1.19
N GLY A 117 -21.50 -16.04 -2.49
CA GLY A 117 -22.78 -15.63 -3.06
C GLY A 117 -22.61 -14.43 -3.98
N ASP A 118 -23.69 -13.92 -4.56
CA ASP A 118 -23.65 -12.72 -5.41
C ASP A 118 -23.96 -11.49 -4.54
N ASP A 119 -22.90 -10.84 -4.02
CA ASP A 119 -23.03 -9.78 -3.02
C ASP A 119 -22.97 -8.36 -3.61
N VAL A 120 -23.46 -7.37 -2.85
CA VAL A 120 -23.30 -5.94 -3.17
C VAL A 120 -22.64 -5.20 -2.00
N LEU A 121 -21.47 -4.66 -2.25
CA LEU A 121 -20.66 -3.94 -1.26
C LEU A 121 -20.72 -2.45 -1.55
N HIS A 122 -21.05 -1.69 -0.50
CA HIS A 122 -21.02 -0.24 -0.43
C HIS A 122 -19.99 0.16 0.62
N PRO A 123 -18.68 0.22 0.27
CA PRO A 123 -17.64 0.56 1.24
C PRO A 123 -17.95 1.85 1.99
N GLY A 124 -18.39 2.89 1.28
CA GLY A 124 -18.80 4.15 1.88
C GLY A 124 -18.18 5.34 1.16
N TYR A 125 -18.53 6.54 1.63
CA TYR A 125 -17.77 7.74 1.33
C TYR A 125 -17.93 8.74 2.45
N ASP A 126 -16.85 8.97 3.20
CA ASP A 126 -16.80 10.05 4.14
C ASP A 126 -16.16 11.31 3.52
N ALA A 127 -16.95 12.37 3.40
CA ALA A 127 -16.49 13.68 2.89
C ALA A 127 -15.75 14.53 3.94
N ARG A 128 -15.71 14.12 5.21
CA ARG A 128 -15.04 14.86 6.29
C ARG A 128 -13.53 14.94 6.00
N PRO A 129 -12.89 16.11 6.10
CA PRO A 129 -11.47 16.27 5.78
C PRO A 129 -10.57 15.77 6.90
N THR A 130 -9.44 15.13 6.58
CA THR A 130 -8.37 14.86 7.56
C THR A 130 -7.50 16.11 7.75
N THR A 131 -6.69 16.13 8.81
CA THR A 131 -5.66 17.17 8.96
C THR A 131 -4.58 17.00 7.92
N GLY A 132 -4.11 18.10 7.32
CA GLY A 132 -3.06 18.06 6.30
C GLY A 132 -1.81 17.30 6.75
N GLY A 133 -1.32 16.40 5.89
CA GLY A 133 -0.20 15.51 6.19
C GLY A 133 -0.56 14.22 6.93
N ILE A 134 -1.83 14.02 7.27
CA ILE A 134 -2.35 12.74 7.77
C ILE A 134 -2.93 11.95 6.59
N VAL A 135 -2.41 10.76 6.38
CA VAL A 135 -2.90 9.82 5.37
C VAL A 135 -4.16 9.16 5.92
N ALA A 136 -5.26 9.22 5.15
CA ALA A 136 -6.47 8.48 5.48
C ALA A 136 -6.24 6.97 5.27
N GLU A 137 -6.87 6.14 6.10
CA GLU A 137 -7.01 4.71 5.83
C GLU A 137 -8.34 4.53 5.09
N PRO A 138 -8.35 4.23 3.78
CA PRO A 138 -9.59 4.04 3.04
C PRO A 138 -10.32 2.77 3.48
N ASP A 139 -11.60 2.67 3.14
CA ASP A 139 -12.35 1.42 3.27
C ASP A 139 -11.68 0.29 2.50
N ARG A 140 -11.79 -0.92 3.01
CA ARG A 140 -11.12 -2.09 2.46
C ARG A 140 -12.08 -3.22 2.16
N VAL A 141 -12.11 -3.65 0.91
CA VAL A 141 -12.77 -4.89 0.48
C VAL A 141 -11.74 -6.01 0.46
N SER A 142 -12.11 -7.18 1.00
CA SER A 142 -11.16 -8.28 1.18
C SER A 142 -11.70 -9.63 0.70
N TYR A 143 -10.97 -10.23 -0.23
CA TYR A 143 -11.20 -11.56 -0.80
C TYR A 143 -10.16 -12.60 -0.37
N VAL A 144 -9.45 -12.34 0.74
CA VAL A 144 -8.34 -13.17 1.23
C VAL A 144 -8.64 -14.67 1.36
N ASP A 145 -9.89 -15.03 1.65
CA ASP A 145 -10.33 -16.42 1.85
C ASP A 145 -11.14 -16.98 0.65
N ALA A 146 -11.30 -16.18 -0.42
CA ALA A 146 -12.10 -16.56 -1.58
C ALA A 146 -11.49 -17.77 -2.32
N PRO A 147 -12.31 -18.66 -2.89
CA PRO A 147 -11.86 -19.92 -3.49
C PRO A 147 -11.39 -19.81 -4.95
N ALA A 148 -11.47 -18.64 -5.58
CA ALA A 148 -11.05 -18.41 -6.97
C ALA A 148 -10.35 -17.05 -7.12
N PRO A 149 -9.62 -16.80 -8.24
CA PRO A 149 -8.96 -15.52 -8.46
C PRO A 149 -9.92 -14.33 -8.55
N ALA A 150 -9.50 -13.18 -8.04
CA ALA A 150 -10.18 -11.91 -8.17
C ALA A 150 -9.75 -11.19 -9.47
N TYR A 151 -10.74 -10.91 -10.32
CA TYR A 151 -10.61 -9.99 -11.44
C TYR A 151 -11.44 -8.75 -11.14
N VAL A 152 -10.80 -7.60 -10.91
CA VAL A 152 -11.49 -6.38 -10.50
C VAL A 152 -10.97 -5.14 -11.22
N ASP A 153 -11.89 -4.25 -11.58
CA ASP A 153 -11.60 -2.91 -12.08
C ASP A 153 -12.32 -1.83 -11.28
N LEU A 154 -11.63 -1.28 -10.28
CA LEU A 154 -12.16 -0.29 -9.34
C LEU A 154 -12.25 1.12 -9.93
N ARG A 155 -11.80 1.33 -11.18
CA ARG A 155 -12.00 2.60 -11.90
C ARG A 155 -13.46 2.80 -12.31
N LEU A 156 -14.23 1.72 -12.33
CA LEU A 156 -15.65 1.72 -12.65
C LEU A 156 -16.45 2.06 -11.40
N GLY A 157 -17.50 2.88 -11.53
CA GLY A 157 -18.39 3.19 -10.39
C GLY A 157 -19.17 1.98 -9.86
N LEU A 158 -19.23 0.90 -10.64
CA LEU A 158 -19.72 -0.41 -10.22
C LEU A 158 -18.74 -1.46 -10.74
N ALA A 159 -17.83 -1.90 -9.88
CA ALA A 159 -16.86 -2.94 -10.19
C ALA A 159 -17.48 -4.32 -9.93
N THR A 160 -17.10 -5.32 -10.71
CA THR A 160 -17.50 -6.72 -10.48
C THR A 160 -16.30 -7.55 -10.06
N VAL A 161 -16.49 -8.50 -9.15
CA VAL A 161 -15.47 -9.47 -8.73
C VAL A 161 -16.03 -10.88 -8.84
N GLN A 162 -15.23 -11.81 -9.39
CA GLN A 162 -15.64 -13.21 -9.60
C GLN A 162 -14.80 -14.20 -8.77
N ALA A 163 -14.66 -13.94 -7.47
CA ALA A 163 -13.78 -14.72 -6.58
C ALA A 163 -14.55 -15.71 -5.69
N ASP A 164 -15.72 -15.33 -5.17
CA ASP A 164 -16.58 -16.19 -4.34
C ASP A 164 -18.08 -16.06 -4.72
N GLY A 165 -18.31 -15.74 -5.99
CA GLY A 165 -19.61 -15.38 -6.57
C GLY A 165 -19.46 -14.18 -7.49
N ASN A 166 -20.55 -13.57 -7.97
CA ASN A 166 -20.51 -12.40 -8.86
C ASN A 166 -20.82 -11.12 -8.08
N ASP A 167 -19.85 -10.69 -7.30
CA ASP A 167 -20.04 -9.55 -6.41
C ASP A 167 -19.95 -8.23 -7.16
N GLN A 168 -20.59 -7.22 -6.60
CA GLN A 168 -20.54 -5.85 -7.04
C GLN A 168 -19.99 -4.95 -5.96
N ILE A 169 -18.98 -4.16 -6.29
CA ILE A 169 -18.45 -3.11 -5.40
C ILE A 169 -18.89 -1.76 -5.96
N VAL A 170 -19.67 -1.02 -5.19
CA VAL A 170 -20.10 0.33 -5.51
C VAL A 170 -18.98 1.30 -5.14
N VAL A 171 -18.15 1.63 -6.12
CA VAL A 171 -17.03 2.56 -5.94
C VAL A 171 -17.53 3.98 -6.09
N THR A 172 -17.55 4.72 -4.98
CA THR A 172 -17.95 6.13 -5.02
C THR A 172 -16.89 6.94 -5.77
N ALA A 173 -17.33 7.79 -6.71
CA ALA A 173 -16.39 8.56 -7.52
C ALA A 173 -15.50 9.45 -6.63
N GLY A 174 -14.19 9.29 -6.77
CA GLY A 174 -13.20 10.08 -6.04
C GLY A 174 -12.77 9.53 -4.69
N THR A 175 -13.15 8.30 -4.35
CA THR A 175 -12.66 7.58 -3.16
C THR A 175 -11.49 6.68 -3.53
N ALA A 176 -10.46 6.68 -2.67
CA ALA A 176 -9.49 5.60 -2.66
C ALA A 176 -10.12 4.35 -2.03
N LEU A 177 -9.60 3.18 -2.38
CA LEU A 177 -10.03 1.92 -1.80
C LEU A 177 -8.82 1.05 -1.39
N GLY A 178 -9.00 0.33 -0.30
CA GLY A 178 -8.23 -0.86 0.00
C GLY A 178 -8.82 -2.06 -0.73
N PHE A 179 -8.00 -2.83 -1.45
CA PHE A 179 -8.43 -4.10 -2.03
C PHE A 179 -7.44 -5.20 -1.69
N VAL A 180 -7.94 -6.25 -1.04
CA VAL A 180 -7.18 -7.46 -0.76
C VAL A 180 -7.66 -8.55 -1.70
N GLY A 181 -6.75 -9.00 -2.56
CA GLY A 181 -6.92 -10.14 -3.45
C GLY A 181 -6.99 -11.47 -2.71
N THR A 182 -6.74 -12.52 -3.46
CA THR A 182 -6.90 -13.93 -3.10
C THR A 182 -5.54 -14.62 -3.10
N PRO A 183 -5.42 -15.86 -2.60
CA PRO A 183 -4.18 -16.63 -2.73
C PRO A 183 -3.87 -17.12 -4.17
N TYR A 184 -4.60 -16.66 -5.18
CA TYR A 184 -4.51 -17.07 -6.57
C TYR A 184 -4.16 -15.89 -7.49
N ASN A 185 -3.87 -16.20 -8.76
CA ASN A 185 -3.44 -15.22 -9.77
C ASN A 185 -4.52 -14.17 -10.10
N ASP A 186 -4.45 -13.03 -9.43
CA ASP A 186 -5.44 -11.97 -9.52
C ASP A 186 -5.14 -10.96 -10.63
N VAL A 187 -6.16 -10.20 -11.03
CA VAL A 187 -5.99 -8.95 -11.78
C VAL A 187 -6.72 -7.84 -11.04
N ILE A 188 -5.95 -6.91 -10.50
CA ILE A 188 -6.42 -5.81 -9.67
C ILE A 188 -6.08 -4.50 -10.36
N HIS A 189 -7.11 -3.79 -10.82
CA HIS A 189 -6.99 -2.39 -11.17
C HIS A 189 -7.56 -1.54 -10.03
N GLY A 190 -6.71 -0.71 -9.43
CA GLY A 190 -7.07 0.32 -8.46
C GLY A 190 -8.03 1.36 -9.02
N THR A 191 -8.39 2.33 -8.19
CA THR A 191 -9.17 3.51 -8.52
C THR A 191 -8.30 4.55 -9.27
N TRP A 192 -8.60 5.84 -9.10
CA TRP A 192 -7.79 6.97 -9.59
C TRP A 192 -7.29 7.83 -8.42
N LYS A 193 -7.14 7.21 -7.25
CA LYS A 193 -6.85 7.83 -5.95
C LYS A 193 -5.85 6.96 -5.21
N ASP A 194 -5.29 7.50 -4.13
CA ASP A 194 -4.28 6.89 -3.28
C ASP A 194 -4.75 5.56 -2.65
N ASP A 195 -4.63 4.46 -3.38
CA ASP A 195 -5.18 3.17 -3.05
C ASP A 195 -4.25 2.34 -2.17
N ARG A 196 -4.80 1.25 -1.64
CA ARG A 196 -4.03 0.22 -0.94
C ARG A 196 -4.35 -1.14 -1.51
N LEU A 197 -3.41 -1.72 -2.25
CA LEU A 197 -3.63 -2.93 -3.02
C LEU A 197 -2.77 -4.05 -2.47
N TRP A 198 -3.39 -5.20 -2.20
CA TRP A 198 -2.72 -6.43 -1.78
C TRP A 198 -3.03 -7.56 -2.75
N GLY A 199 -2.02 -8.12 -3.42
CA GLY A 199 -2.18 -9.28 -4.31
C GLY A 199 -2.31 -10.60 -3.54
N MET A 200 -1.60 -10.72 -2.43
CA MET A 200 -1.46 -11.89 -1.56
C MET A 200 -0.57 -13.00 -2.11
N GLY A 201 -1.08 -13.90 -2.93
CA GLY A 201 -0.28 -15.01 -3.45
C GLY A 201 -0.75 -15.45 -4.81
N GLY A 202 0.06 -16.25 -5.52
CA GLY A 202 -0.15 -16.45 -6.95
C GLY A 202 0.63 -15.45 -7.77
N ASP A 203 0.47 -15.52 -9.09
CA ASP A 203 1.10 -14.60 -10.04
C ASP A 203 0.14 -13.45 -10.36
N ASP A 204 0.28 -12.33 -9.66
CA ASP A 204 -0.71 -11.26 -9.69
C ASP A 204 -0.40 -10.19 -10.74
N GLN A 205 -1.45 -9.54 -11.25
CA GLN A 205 -1.34 -8.30 -12.02
C GLN A 205 -1.99 -7.16 -11.24
N VAL A 206 -1.19 -6.20 -10.76
CA VAL A 206 -1.66 -5.10 -9.93
C VAL A 206 -1.31 -3.76 -10.56
N PHE A 207 -2.33 -2.92 -10.78
CA PHE A 207 -2.23 -1.61 -11.42
C PHE A 207 -2.81 -0.53 -10.51
N GLY A 208 -1.98 0.40 -10.03
CA GLY A 208 -2.41 1.54 -9.19
C GLY A 208 -3.15 2.62 -9.97
N HIS A 209 -2.63 2.96 -11.16
CA HIS A 209 -3.11 4.02 -12.07
C HIS A 209 -2.74 5.43 -11.63
N ASP A 210 -3.65 6.23 -11.10
CA ASP A 210 -3.36 7.60 -10.63
C ASP A 210 -3.50 7.62 -9.11
N GLY A 211 -2.67 8.37 -8.41
CA GLY A 211 -2.70 8.46 -6.94
C GLY A 211 -1.38 8.04 -6.33
N ASP A 212 -1.16 8.38 -5.06
CA ASP A 212 0.01 7.92 -4.31
C ASP A 212 -0.28 6.54 -3.69
N ASP A 213 -0.07 5.47 -4.46
CA ASP A 213 -0.57 4.13 -4.13
C ASP A 213 0.36 3.36 -3.18
N ARG A 214 -0.23 2.45 -2.41
CA ARG A 214 0.51 1.45 -1.62
C ARG A 214 0.19 0.07 -2.16
N ILE A 215 1.17 -0.54 -2.82
CA ILE A 215 1.01 -1.84 -3.45
C ILE A 215 1.90 -2.86 -2.75
N GLN A 216 1.32 -3.98 -2.34
CA GLN A 216 2.03 -5.14 -1.84
C GLN A 216 1.53 -6.39 -2.56
N THR A 217 2.35 -7.04 -3.37
CA THR A 217 1.91 -8.26 -4.07
C THR A 217 1.94 -9.44 -3.13
N ASP A 218 3.10 -10.00 -2.83
CA ASP A 218 3.27 -11.18 -2.01
C ASP A 218 3.88 -10.88 -0.63
N GLY A 219 3.66 -11.81 0.30
CA GLY A 219 4.39 -11.90 1.57
C GLY A 219 5.58 -12.85 1.46
N ASP A 220 6.55 -12.78 2.38
CA ASP A 220 7.81 -13.55 2.37
C ASP A 220 7.68 -15.11 2.30
N GLY A 221 6.46 -15.65 2.34
CA GLY A 221 6.15 -17.08 2.26
C GLY A 221 5.35 -17.53 1.03
N SER A 222 4.91 -16.60 0.17
CA SER A 222 4.26 -16.90 -1.10
C SER A 222 5.19 -16.45 -2.22
N ALA A 223 5.42 -17.30 -3.22
CA ALA A 223 6.26 -16.96 -4.35
C ALA A 223 5.39 -16.84 -5.60
N GLY A 224 5.12 -15.60 -6.00
CA GLY A 224 4.41 -15.23 -7.22
C GLY A 224 5.37 -14.70 -8.29
N ALA A 225 4.98 -14.73 -9.55
CA ALA A 225 5.62 -13.96 -10.61
C ALA A 225 4.73 -12.76 -10.94
N ASP A 226 4.93 -11.67 -10.19
CA ASP A 226 3.98 -10.56 -10.22
C ASP A 226 4.29 -9.55 -11.32
N LEU A 227 3.23 -8.93 -11.85
CA LEU A 227 3.29 -7.74 -12.68
C LEU A 227 2.68 -6.56 -11.92
N VAL A 228 3.51 -5.57 -11.60
CA VAL A 228 3.08 -4.36 -10.90
C VAL A 228 3.36 -3.12 -11.74
N ASP A 229 2.37 -2.24 -11.83
CA ASP A 229 2.51 -0.89 -12.37
C ASP A 229 1.89 0.09 -11.37
N GLY A 230 2.71 0.91 -10.72
CA GLY A 230 2.25 1.96 -9.79
C GLY A 230 1.41 2.98 -10.54
N GLY A 231 1.97 3.53 -11.62
CA GLY A 231 1.27 4.45 -12.51
C GLY A 231 1.74 5.88 -12.29
N ALA A 232 0.86 6.79 -11.91
CA ALA A 232 1.14 8.20 -11.74
C ALA A 232 0.86 8.63 -10.29
N GLY A 233 1.88 9.15 -9.62
CA GLY A 233 1.85 9.48 -8.21
C GLY A 233 3.13 9.01 -7.55
N ALA A 234 3.32 9.31 -6.27
CA ALA A 234 4.45 8.82 -5.50
C ALA A 234 4.12 7.47 -4.87
N ASP A 235 4.41 6.39 -5.61
CA ASP A 235 3.96 5.06 -5.24
C ASP A 235 4.91 4.36 -4.27
N SER A 236 4.36 3.53 -3.39
CA SER A 236 5.11 2.64 -2.50
C SER A 236 4.81 1.18 -2.85
N ILE A 237 5.75 0.53 -3.53
CA ILE A 237 5.62 -0.84 -4.01
C ILE A 237 6.51 -1.77 -3.18
N ARG A 238 5.92 -2.85 -2.66
CA ARG A 238 6.62 -3.95 -1.98
C ARG A 238 6.33 -5.27 -2.68
N SER A 239 7.39 -5.98 -3.05
CA SER A 239 7.33 -7.36 -3.52
C SER A 239 8.19 -8.24 -2.62
N ALA A 240 7.82 -9.50 -2.52
CA ALA A 240 8.55 -10.55 -1.85
C ALA A 240 9.26 -11.45 -2.87
N ALA A 241 9.11 -12.77 -2.78
CA ALA A 241 10.01 -13.72 -3.42
C ALA A 241 9.47 -14.19 -4.76
N GLY A 242 9.81 -13.51 -5.84
CA GLY A 242 9.20 -13.84 -7.13
C GLY A 242 10.05 -13.55 -8.35
N TYR A 243 9.52 -13.89 -9.52
CA TYR A 243 10.05 -13.43 -10.81
C TYR A 243 9.33 -12.15 -11.24
N ASP A 244 9.51 -11.10 -10.46
CA ASP A 244 8.61 -9.94 -10.52
C ASP A 244 9.01 -8.94 -11.60
N THR A 245 8.01 -8.34 -12.22
CA THR A 245 8.12 -7.20 -13.12
C THR A 245 7.40 -6.01 -12.51
N ILE A 246 8.15 -4.96 -12.17
CA ILE A 246 7.65 -3.81 -11.44
C ILE A 246 8.01 -2.53 -12.18
N ALA A 247 7.01 -1.69 -12.41
CA ALA A 247 7.15 -0.31 -12.82
C ALA A 247 6.63 0.62 -11.71
N GLY A 248 7.44 1.60 -11.31
CA GLY A 248 6.96 2.70 -10.45
C GLY A 248 6.03 3.60 -11.25
N GLY A 249 6.55 4.12 -12.37
CA GLY A 249 5.75 4.88 -13.34
C GLY A 249 6.19 6.33 -13.38
N SER A 250 5.34 7.28 -13.00
CA SER A 250 5.70 8.69 -12.91
C SER A 250 5.37 9.26 -11.53
N GLY A 251 6.35 9.93 -10.94
CA GLY A 251 6.28 10.44 -9.58
C GLY A 251 7.53 10.05 -8.84
N ALA A 252 7.54 10.15 -7.51
CA ALA A 252 8.72 9.81 -6.72
C ALA A 252 8.49 8.47 -6.03
N ASP A 253 8.86 7.38 -6.71
CA ASP A 253 8.43 6.05 -6.30
C ASP A 253 9.40 5.39 -5.32
N SER A 254 8.89 4.54 -4.45
CA SER A 254 9.65 3.73 -3.51
C SER A 254 9.35 2.25 -3.74
N ILE A 255 10.30 1.56 -4.36
CA ILE A 255 10.18 0.14 -4.72
C ILE A 255 11.12 -0.67 -3.81
N ALA A 256 10.57 -1.62 -3.06
CA ALA A 256 11.33 -2.56 -2.26
C ALA A 256 11.01 -4.00 -2.67
N SER A 257 12.04 -4.82 -2.89
CA SER A 257 11.88 -6.25 -3.15
C SER A 257 12.78 -7.06 -2.22
N THR A 258 12.26 -8.18 -1.70
CA THR A 258 13.08 -9.19 -1.00
C THR A 258 13.55 -10.32 -1.92
N SER A 259 13.11 -10.35 -3.19
CA SER A 259 13.48 -11.37 -4.17
C SER A 259 14.98 -11.39 -4.47
N VAL A 260 15.54 -12.59 -4.48
CA VAL A 260 16.88 -12.87 -5.02
C VAL A 260 16.83 -13.49 -6.43
N ASN A 261 15.63 -13.78 -6.95
CA ASN A 261 15.45 -14.37 -8.27
C ASN A 261 15.65 -13.33 -9.36
N ARG A 262 15.46 -13.72 -10.62
CA ARG A 262 15.46 -12.76 -11.73
C ARG A 262 14.26 -11.83 -11.64
N LEU A 263 14.54 -10.54 -11.41
CA LEU A 263 13.54 -9.47 -11.36
C LEU A 263 13.75 -8.39 -12.45
N ALA A 264 12.68 -7.69 -12.81
CA ALA A 264 12.68 -6.55 -13.71
C ALA A 264 12.03 -5.33 -13.05
N ILE A 265 12.83 -4.36 -12.58
CA ILE A 265 12.34 -3.11 -11.98
C ILE A 265 12.67 -1.93 -12.88
N THR A 266 11.68 -1.08 -13.13
CA THR A 266 11.86 0.26 -13.71
C THR A 266 11.30 1.31 -12.76
N GLY A 267 12.11 2.27 -12.32
CA GLY A 267 11.65 3.40 -11.51
C GLY A 267 10.66 4.26 -12.31
N GLY A 268 11.14 4.90 -13.37
CA GLY A 268 10.28 5.58 -14.34
C GLY A 268 10.62 7.07 -14.48
N ARG A 269 9.66 7.96 -14.31
CA ARG A 269 9.90 9.41 -14.29
C ARG A 269 9.81 9.93 -12.87
N GLY A 270 10.85 10.60 -12.41
CA GLY A 270 10.87 11.29 -11.13
C GLY A 270 12.04 10.78 -10.33
N ARG A 271 12.05 11.03 -9.01
CA ARG A 271 13.16 10.60 -8.16
C ARG A 271 12.74 9.35 -7.44
N ASP A 272 13.25 8.22 -7.92
CA ASP A 272 12.83 6.91 -7.46
C ASP A 272 13.85 6.33 -6.48
N VAL A 273 13.37 5.49 -5.57
CA VAL A 273 14.18 4.70 -4.66
C VAL A 273 13.90 3.24 -4.93
N VAL A 274 14.94 2.47 -5.26
CA VAL A 274 14.83 1.02 -5.45
C VAL A 274 15.72 0.32 -4.44
N SER A 275 15.14 -0.54 -3.61
CA SER A 275 15.82 -1.32 -2.57
C SER A 275 15.65 -2.82 -2.81
N LEU A 276 16.75 -3.55 -2.96
CA LEU A 276 16.71 -4.99 -3.18
C LEU A 276 17.99 -5.68 -2.66
N PRO A 277 17.95 -6.98 -2.30
CA PRO A 277 19.16 -7.74 -2.04
C PRO A 277 20.00 -7.93 -3.33
N VAL A 278 21.24 -8.38 -3.17
CA VAL A 278 22.06 -8.81 -4.31
C VAL A 278 21.37 -9.99 -5.02
N PRO A 279 21.01 -9.87 -6.32
CA PRO A 279 20.36 -10.97 -7.04
C PRO A 279 21.26 -12.20 -7.17
N ALA A 280 20.64 -13.38 -7.11
CA ALA A 280 21.30 -14.68 -7.22
C ALA A 280 21.16 -15.33 -8.60
N GLU A 281 20.43 -14.72 -9.53
CA GLU A 281 20.18 -15.26 -10.86
C GLU A 281 20.63 -14.31 -11.99
N ALA A 282 20.87 -14.86 -13.18
CA ALA A 282 21.14 -14.08 -14.38
C ALA A 282 19.89 -13.32 -14.88
N GLY A 283 20.11 -12.25 -15.64
CA GLY A 283 19.07 -11.58 -16.41
C GLY A 283 18.25 -10.55 -15.64
N PHE A 284 18.55 -10.28 -14.35
CA PHE A 284 17.88 -9.20 -13.62
C PHE A 284 18.12 -7.85 -14.32
N LYS A 285 17.10 -6.99 -14.31
CA LYS A 285 17.10 -5.68 -14.96
C LYS A 285 16.48 -4.66 -14.03
N VAL A 286 17.32 -3.88 -13.37
CA VAL A 286 16.89 -2.81 -12.46
C VAL A 286 17.39 -1.49 -13.03
N ILE A 287 16.46 -0.65 -13.45
CA ILE A 287 16.75 0.58 -14.18
C ILE A 287 16.03 1.74 -13.50
N GLY A 288 16.79 2.77 -13.14
CA GLY A 288 16.24 4.07 -12.83
C GLY A 288 15.63 4.77 -14.06
N GLY A 289 15.14 5.96 -13.82
CA GLY A 289 14.55 6.89 -14.74
C GLY A 289 15.48 7.92 -15.36
N SER A 290 14.83 9.00 -15.80
CA SER A 290 15.51 10.18 -16.35
C SER A 290 16.04 11.12 -15.27
N ALA A 291 15.37 11.19 -14.11
CA ALA A 291 15.75 12.03 -12.99
C ALA A 291 16.80 11.33 -12.11
N PRO A 292 17.28 11.98 -11.03
CA PRO A 292 18.26 11.37 -10.14
C PRO A 292 17.61 10.30 -9.27
N ASP A 293 17.98 9.03 -9.44
CA ASP A 293 17.40 7.92 -8.67
C ASP A 293 18.40 7.28 -7.72
N ARG A 294 17.85 6.64 -6.68
CA ARG A 294 18.59 5.96 -5.63
C ARG A 294 18.43 4.45 -5.71
N LEU A 295 19.56 3.75 -5.80
CA LEU A 295 19.66 2.31 -5.64
C LEU A 295 20.21 1.97 -4.25
N VAL A 296 19.48 1.16 -3.49
CA VAL A 296 19.93 0.56 -2.23
C VAL A 296 20.10 -0.93 -2.45
N LEU A 297 21.36 -1.38 -2.50
CA LEU A 297 21.66 -2.81 -2.55
C LEU A 297 21.86 -3.34 -1.14
N ASN A 298 20.99 -4.25 -0.73
CA ASN A 298 21.09 -4.98 0.53
C ASN A 298 22.00 -6.21 0.35
N PRO A 299 22.65 -6.70 1.41
CA PRO A 299 23.47 -7.90 1.31
C PRO A 299 22.61 -9.10 0.87
N TYR A 300 23.25 -10.10 0.27
CA TYR A 300 22.59 -11.37 0.01
C TYR A 300 22.09 -12.00 1.33
N PRO A 301 20.86 -12.54 1.40
CA PRO A 301 20.27 -12.98 2.66
C PRO A 301 21.12 -14.00 3.41
N ASP A 302 21.69 -14.98 2.73
CA ASP A 302 22.52 -16.02 3.36
C ASP A 302 23.92 -15.49 3.75
N PRO A 303 24.28 -15.49 5.06
CA PRO A 303 25.58 -15.06 5.55
C PRO A 303 26.76 -15.97 5.19
N ALA A 304 26.53 -17.19 4.70
CA ALA A 304 27.59 -18.06 4.23
C ALA A 304 28.29 -17.54 2.97
N PHE A 305 27.64 -16.65 2.22
CA PHE A 305 28.15 -16.15 0.95
C PHE A 305 28.73 -14.73 1.06
N THR A 306 29.80 -14.50 0.30
CA THR A 306 30.42 -13.17 0.14
C THR A 306 30.65 -12.89 -1.36
N PRO A 307 29.60 -12.48 -2.09
CA PRO A 307 29.67 -12.27 -3.54
C PRO A 307 30.72 -11.24 -3.93
N THR A 308 31.25 -11.36 -5.14
CA THR A 308 31.88 -10.21 -5.82
C THR A 308 30.90 -9.61 -6.81
N VAL A 309 30.50 -8.36 -6.57
CA VAL A 309 29.54 -7.60 -7.39
C VAL A 309 30.31 -6.55 -8.20
N ARG A 310 30.21 -6.60 -9.53
CA ARG A 310 30.80 -5.59 -10.41
C ARG A 310 29.71 -4.88 -11.18
N ILE A 311 29.57 -3.58 -10.99
CA ILE A 311 28.56 -2.73 -11.64
C ILE A 311 29.26 -1.78 -12.61
N ASP A 312 28.78 -1.71 -13.86
CA ASP A 312 29.18 -0.70 -14.84
C ASP A 312 27.93 -0.03 -15.42
N GLN A 313 27.52 1.10 -14.81
CA GLN A 313 26.28 1.81 -15.16
C GLN A 313 26.27 2.30 -16.61
N LYS A 314 27.42 2.77 -17.12
CA LYS A 314 27.53 3.22 -18.53
C LYS A 314 27.34 2.08 -19.52
N LYS A 315 27.93 0.91 -19.24
CA LYS A 315 27.76 -0.27 -20.11
C LYS A 315 26.41 -0.94 -19.90
N GLY A 316 25.74 -0.67 -18.77
CA GLY A 316 24.52 -1.37 -18.38
C GLY A 316 24.78 -2.85 -18.12
N VAL A 317 25.95 -3.18 -17.58
CA VAL A 317 26.35 -4.56 -17.30
C VAL A 317 26.77 -4.67 -15.84
N THR A 318 26.13 -5.60 -15.15
CA THR A 318 26.50 -6.05 -13.81
C THR A 318 26.91 -7.52 -13.89
N SER A 319 28.03 -7.89 -13.26
CA SER A 319 28.45 -9.29 -13.13
C SER A 319 28.57 -9.68 -11.66
N ILE A 320 28.01 -10.83 -11.29
CA ILE A 320 28.07 -11.37 -9.94
C ILE A 320 28.74 -12.74 -9.98
N SER A 321 29.65 -12.97 -9.03
CA SER A 321 30.42 -14.21 -8.90
C SER A 321 30.52 -14.61 -7.44
N ARG A 322 30.81 -15.89 -7.16
CA ARG A 322 30.90 -16.49 -5.81
C ARG A 322 29.57 -16.64 -5.06
N LEU A 323 28.45 -16.39 -5.71
CA LEU A 323 27.13 -16.88 -5.26
C LEU A 323 26.82 -18.24 -5.88
N GLN A 324 27.14 -18.38 -7.17
CA GLN A 324 27.01 -19.62 -7.92
C GLN A 324 28.38 -20.09 -8.42
N ALA A 325 28.42 -21.34 -8.91
CA ALA A 325 29.62 -21.91 -9.54
C ALA A 325 30.09 -21.09 -10.77
N VAL A 326 29.15 -20.43 -11.44
CA VAL A 326 29.41 -19.58 -12.62
C VAL A 326 29.26 -18.10 -12.28
N THR A 327 29.97 -17.26 -13.04
CA THR A 327 29.69 -15.82 -13.05
C THR A 327 28.47 -15.58 -13.93
N PHE A 328 27.47 -14.89 -13.41
CA PHE A 328 26.28 -14.52 -14.15
C PHE A 328 26.15 -12.99 -14.25
N THR A 329 25.29 -12.54 -15.15
CA THR A 329 25.14 -11.12 -15.48
C THR A 329 23.71 -10.64 -15.40
N GLY A 330 23.55 -9.39 -15.03
CA GLY A 330 22.31 -8.63 -15.11
C GLY A 330 22.62 -7.15 -15.33
N LYS A 331 21.70 -6.27 -14.93
CA LYS A 331 21.80 -4.85 -15.25
C LYS A 331 21.30 -3.99 -14.08
N PHE A 332 22.19 -3.16 -13.56
CA PHE A 332 21.86 -1.95 -12.79
C PHE A 332 22.25 -0.74 -13.65
N GLN A 333 21.32 0.17 -13.91
CA GLN A 333 21.57 1.33 -14.77
C GLN A 333 20.70 2.53 -14.40
N ASN A 334 21.19 3.74 -14.71
CA ASN A 334 20.53 5.03 -14.52
C ASN A 334 20.34 5.50 -13.07
N PHE A 335 21.11 4.96 -12.13
CA PHE A 335 21.10 5.47 -10.76
C PHE A 335 22.19 6.52 -10.57
N THR A 336 21.87 7.61 -9.89
CA THR A 336 22.87 8.63 -9.50
C THR A 336 23.17 8.57 -8.02
N GLU A 337 22.33 7.95 -7.20
CA GLU A 337 22.65 7.64 -5.81
C GLU A 337 22.71 6.13 -5.62
N VAL A 338 23.81 5.60 -5.07
CA VAL A 338 24.01 4.16 -4.91
C VAL A 338 24.58 3.84 -3.53
N SER A 339 23.83 3.06 -2.75
CA SER A 339 24.29 2.45 -1.52
C SER A 339 24.74 1.01 -1.81
N LEU A 340 26.03 0.74 -1.64
CA LEU A 340 26.63 -0.56 -1.95
C LEU A 340 26.43 -1.55 -0.78
N PRO A 341 26.25 -2.85 -1.07
CA PRO A 341 25.84 -3.82 -0.06
C PRO A 341 26.99 -4.18 0.88
N SER A 342 26.64 -4.44 2.15
CA SER A 342 27.53 -5.13 3.09
C SER A 342 27.82 -6.56 2.66
N ARG A 343 28.79 -7.23 3.30
CA ARG A 343 29.15 -8.64 3.03
C ARG A 343 29.41 -8.95 1.55
N THR A 344 30.00 -8.02 0.81
CA THR A 344 30.35 -8.22 -0.61
C THR A 344 31.79 -7.81 -0.90
N LYS A 345 32.29 -8.08 -2.09
CA LYS A 345 33.40 -7.35 -2.69
C LYS A 345 32.85 -6.55 -3.85
N THR A 346 32.75 -5.23 -3.69
CA THR A 346 32.06 -4.39 -4.68
C THR A 346 33.03 -3.59 -5.53
N ILE A 347 32.86 -3.67 -6.85
CA ILE A 347 33.53 -2.83 -7.83
C ILE A 347 32.46 -2.06 -8.58
N TYR A 348 32.37 -0.76 -8.32
CA TYR A 348 31.40 0.12 -8.91
C TYR A 348 32.05 1.05 -9.94
N LYS A 349 31.44 1.18 -11.11
CA LYS A 349 31.75 2.21 -12.10
C LYS A 349 30.49 3.02 -12.39
N GLY A 350 30.62 4.32 -12.16
CA GLY A 350 29.57 5.32 -12.27
C GLY A 350 28.98 5.50 -13.67
N SER A 351 28.03 6.41 -13.72
CA SER A 351 27.34 6.91 -14.90
C SER A 351 28.17 8.03 -15.58
N ASN A 352 27.60 8.79 -16.52
CA ASN A 352 28.24 10.03 -17.01
C ASN A 352 27.57 11.29 -16.39
N LYS A 353 26.80 11.11 -15.31
CA LYS A 353 26.19 12.16 -14.48
C LYS A 353 26.94 12.20 -13.15
N GLY A 354 26.71 13.25 -12.35
CA GLY A 354 27.24 13.29 -10.98
C GLY A 354 26.63 12.19 -10.13
N ASP A 355 27.46 11.31 -9.59
CA ASP A 355 27.04 10.15 -8.80
C ASP A 355 27.40 10.34 -7.31
N ILE A 356 26.46 10.01 -6.42
CA ILE A 356 26.67 9.85 -4.98
C ILE A 356 26.74 8.35 -4.68
N VAL A 357 27.91 7.86 -4.27
CA VAL A 357 28.12 6.43 -4.02
C VAL A 357 28.64 6.23 -2.61
N THR A 358 27.97 5.37 -1.84
CA THR A 358 28.36 5.07 -0.47
C THR A 358 28.57 3.58 -0.27
N ALA A 359 29.76 3.19 0.16
CA ALA A 359 30.05 1.82 0.58
C ALA A 359 29.52 1.54 1.99
N SER A 360 29.05 0.31 2.22
CA SER A 360 28.79 -0.20 3.56
C SER A 360 30.04 -0.10 4.45
N PRO A 361 29.92 0.26 5.74
CA PRO A 361 31.07 0.42 6.63
C PRO A 361 31.97 -0.81 6.78
N ASP A 362 31.47 -2.01 6.53
CA ASP A 362 32.15 -3.28 6.80
C ASP A 362 32.78 -3.93 5.55
N THR A 363 32.76 -3.25 4.41
CA THR A 363 33.02 -3.87 3.11
C THR A 363 33.95 -3.03 2.24
N ALA A 364 35.10 -3.59 1.88
CA ALA A 364 36.04 -2.95 0.98
C ALA A 364 35.44 -2.78 -0.43
N ALA A 365 35.57 -1.58 -0.97
CA ALA A 365 34.99 -1.16 -2.23
C ALA A 365 36.02 -0.54 -3.18
N VAL A 366 35.82 -0.77 -4.47
CA VAL A 366 36.48 -0.03 -5.55
C VAL A 366 35.41 0.80 -6.24
N ILE A 367 35.42 2.11 -5.99
CA ILE A 367 34.43 3.04 -6.52
C ILE A 367 35.11 3.92 -7.56
N LYS A 368 34.57 3.91 -8.78
CA LYS A 368 35.09 4.71 -9.89
C LYS A 368 33.99 5.61 -10.45
N GLY A 369 34.12 6.91 -10.26
CA GLY A 369 33.37 7.91 -11.02
C GLY A 369 33.71 7.86 -12.52
N ARG A 370 33.04 8.69 -13.32
CA ARG A 370 33.43 8.86 -14.74
C ARG A 370 33.36 10.31 -15.20
N ALA A 371 32.20 10.94 -15.09
CA ALA A 371 31.97 12.31 -15.52
C ALA A 371 30.82 12.89 -14.71
N GLY A 372 30.86 14.20 -14.45
CA GLY A 372 29.95 14.83 -13.49
C GLY A 372 30.69 15.15 -12.20
N ALA A 373 29.99 15.77 -11.26
CA ALA A 373 30.54 15.99 -9.92
C ALA A 373 30.17 14.80 -9.04
N ASP A 374 31.14 13.95 -8.74
CA ASP A 374 30.91 12.71 -8.00
C ASP A 374 31.20 12.87 -6.50
N VAL A 375 30.43 12.21 -5.64
CA VAL A 375 30.70 12.06 -4.20
C VAL A 375 30.89 10.58 -3.89
N LEU A 376 32.14 10.18 -3.66
CA LEU A 376 32.53 8.79 -3.45
C LEU A 376 32.90 8.56 -1.99
N THR A 377 32.10 7.77 -1.28
CA THR A 377 32.28 7.48 0.14
C THR A 377 32.66 6.02 0.36
N GLY A 378 33.82 5.79 0.96
CA GLY A 378 34.36 4.49 1.36
C GLY A 378 33.71 3.91 2.62
N SER A 379 34.35 2.86 3.10
CA SER A 379 34.01 1.97 4.21
C SER A 379 34.98 2.18 5.39
N ASN A 380 34.96 1.30 6.40
CA ASN A 380 35.99 1.26 7.43
C ASN A 380 37.16 0.32 7.09
N LEU A 381 37.22 -0.17 5.84
CA LEU A 381 38.24 -1.05 5.32
C LEU A 381 39.08 -0.33 4.27
N LYS A 382 40.04 -1.05 3.67
CA LYS A 382 40.87 -0.49 2.60
C LYS A 382 40.08 -0.33 1.30
N ASP A 383 39.89 0.91 0.89
CA ASP A 383 39.14 1.26 -0.33
C ASP A 383 40.01 1.81 -1.46
N THR A 384 39.43 1.84 -2.65
CA THR A 384 40.00 2.55 -3.80
C THR A 384 38.92 3.44 -4.42
N LEU A 385 39.10 4.75 -4.28
CA LEU A 385 38.22 5.78 -4.83
C LEU A 385 38.92 6.42 -6.03
N VAL A 386 38.24 6.44 -7.17
CA VAL A 386 38.77 7.01 -8.41
C VAL A 386 37.73 7.97 -8.96
N GLY A 387 38.03 9.26 -9.02
CA GLY A 387 37.16 10.23 -9.68
C GLY A 387 37.26 10.15 -11.21
N GLY A 388 36.59 11.08 -11.86
CA GLY A 388 36.37 11.14 -13.30
C GLY A 388 36.70 12.51 -13.89
N LYS A 389 35.89 12.95 -14.84
CA LYS A 389 35.88 14.32 -15.37
C LYS A 389 34.85 15.13 -14.61
N GLY A 390 35.28 16.14 -13.86
CA GLY A 390 34.37 17.01 -13.12
C GLY A 390 35.02 17.44 -11.82
N PHE A 391 34.20 17.82 -10.85
CA PHE A 391 34.67 18.13 -9.50
C PHE A 391 34.23 17.01 -8.56
N ASP A 392 35.19 16.21 -8.13
CA ASP A 392 34.92 14.99 -7.38
C ASP A 392 35.34 15.13 -5.91
N ILE A 393 34.52 14.57 -5.04
CA ILE A 393 34.75 14.48 -3.60
C ILE A 393 34.95 13.02 -3.23
N GLY A 394 36.08 12.72 -2.58
CA GLY A 394 36.40 11.40 -2.06
C GLY A 394 36.49 11.39 -0.54
N LEU A 395 35.70 10.53 0.11
CA LEU A 395 35.66 10.35 1.56
C LEU A 395 36.07 8.91 1.88
N GLY A 396 37.34 8.65 2.19
CA GLY A 396 37.84 7.30 2.47
C GLY A 396 37.28 6.68 3.76
N LYS A 397 36.90 7.51 4.74
CA LYS A 397 36.55 7.14 6.12
C LYS A 397 37.71 6.49 6.89
N ASN A 398 37.59 5.25 7.36
CA ASN A 398 38.62 4.57 8.14
C ASN A 398 39.25 3.52 7.25
N GLY A 399 40.57 3.48 7.14
CA GLY A 399 41.19 2.55 6.19
C GLY A 399 42.55 3.04 5.72
N LYS A 400 43.26 2.19 4.97
CA LYS A 400 44.45 2.60 4.21
C LYS A 400 44.05 2.86 2.77
N ASP A 401 43.26 3.91 2.58
CA ASP A 401 42.53 4.17 1.34
C ASP A 401 43.42 4.73 0.23
N ARG A 402 42.98 4.55 -1.00
CA ARG A 402 43.66 5.07 -2.18
C ARG A 402 42.71 5.93 -3.00
N CYS A 403 43.06 7.20 -3.14
CA CYS A 403 42.25 8.18 -3.86
C CYS A 403 43.01 8.70 -5.09
N PHE A 404 42.41 8.58 -6.27
CA PHE A 404 43.00 8.98 -7.55
C PHE A 404 42.06 9.89 -8.32
N LYS A 405 42.59 10.96 -8.93
CA LYS A 405 41.79 11.92 -9.74
C LYS A 405 40.57 12.46 -8.97
N ILE A 406 40.80 12.94 -7.75
CA ILE A 406 39.77 13.50 -6.87
C ILE A 406 40.25 14.88 -6.43
N GLU A 407 39.46 15.91 -6.70
CA GLU A 407 39.79 17.31 -6.41
C GLU A 407 39.71 17.61 -4.92
N LYS A 408 38.71 17.07 -4.21
CA LYS A 408 38.56 17.23 -2.77
C LYS A 408 38.54 15.88 -2.06
N ARG A 409 39.54 15.61 -1.23
CA ARG A 409 39.70 14.32 -0.54
C ARG A 409 39.81 14.46 0.97
N HIS A 410 39.20 13.52 1.68
CA HIS A 410 39.30 13.37 3.13
C HIS A 410 39.56 11.91 3.48
N SER A 411 40.44 11.66 4.45
CA SER A 411 40.86 10.31 4.86
C SER A 411 41.40 9.46 3.71
N CYS A 412 42.24 10.08 2.87
CA CYS A 412 43.08 9.46 1.87
C CYS A 412 44.53 9.91 2.15
#